data_AF-A0A7W4HIY7-F1
#
_entry.id   AF-A0A7W4HIY7-F1
#
_cell.length_a   1.000
_cell.length_b   1.000
_cell.length_c   1.000
_cell.angle_alpha   90.00
_cell.angle_beta   90.00
_cell.angle_gamma   90.00
#
_symmetry.space_group_name_H-M   'P 1'
#
loop_
_entity.id
_entity.type
_entity.pdbx_description
1 polymer ?
#
loop_
_entity_poly.entity_id
_entity_poly.type
_entity_poly.pdbx_seq_one_letter_code
_entity_poly.pdbx_strand_id
1 'polypeptide(L)'
;DQGIQGPQGLKGEQGIQGIAGVGLPQTLSLNNGILSLSHGGGNVTLPQANFSEIVKIPLNSAHPTSVFSSGSAGERTWHDFRNYMIFNKTTGQGFIHIDFWTTGSTIMALVNIPNSAPTPKELSETPLNNDDNSTVWIEKGSRTIYGRPRANKRYIANIPIFVDPSR
;
A
#
# COMPACT_ATOMS: atom_id res chain seq x y z
N ASP A 1 50.97 -39.00 65.22
CA ASP A 1 51.50 -39.01 63.83
C ASP A 1 50.38 -38.76 62.85
N GLN A 2 50.39 -37.60 62.17
CA GLN A 2 49.43 -37.29 61.11
C GLN A 2 50.19 -37.39 59.77
N GLY A 3 49.74 -38.30 58.90
CA GLY A 3 50.42 -38.62 57.64
C GLY A 3 50.48 -37.44 56.67
N ILE A 4 51.58 -37.35 55.93
CA ILE A 4 51.82 -36.38 54.85
C ILE A 4 50.72 -36.50 53.77
N GLN A 5 50.12 -35.36 53.43
CA GLN A 5 49.12 -35.26 52.37
C GLN A 5 49.73 -35.65 51.02
N GLY A 6 49.03 -36.49 50.26
CA GLY A 6 49.49 -36.95 48.94
C GLY A 6 49.62 -35.82 47.92
N PRO A 7 50.39 -36.04 46.84
CA PRO A 7 50.58 -35.04 45.79
C PRO A 7 49.25 -34.65 45.14
N GLN A 8 49.14 -33.37 44.77
CA GLN A 8 47.99 -32.85 44.04
C GLN A 8 47.85 -33.56 42.69
N GLY A 9 46.61 -33.94 42.34
CA GLY A 9 46.32 -34.62 41.07
C GLY A 9 46.69 -33.80 39.84
N LEU A 10 46.92 -34.48 38.71
CA LEU A 10 47.19 -33.84 37.43
C LEU A 10 46.02 -32.94 37.00
N LYS A 11 46.34 -31.80 36.39
CA LYS A 11 45.34 -30.91 35.79
C LYS A 11 44.62 -31.66 34.66
N GLY A 12 43.29 -31.55 34.61
CA GLY A 12 42.47 -32.17 33.56
C GLY A 12 42.81 -31.66 32.15
N GLU A 13 42.47 -32.47 31.15
CA GLU A 13 42.65 -32.13 29.73
C GLU A 13 41.83 -30.90 29.33
N GLN A 14 42.33 -30.14 28.36
CA GLN A 14 41.61 -29.00 27.81
C GLN A 14 40.37 -29.50 27.04
N GLY A 15 39.23 -28.85 27.23
CA GLY A 15 37.99 -29.18 26.52
C GLY A 15 38.11 -29.00 24.99
N ILE A 16 37.30 -29.75 24.25
CA ILE A 16 37.21 -29.63 22.79
C ILE A 16 36.79 -28.22 22.37
N GLN A 17 37.40 -27.71 21.31
CA GLN A 17 36.97 -26.45 20.70
C GLN A 17 35.54 -26.58 20.16
N GLY A 18 34.73 -25.52 20.32
CA GLY A 18 33.36 -25.49 19.81
C GLY A 18 33.27 -25.55 18.29
N ILE A 19 32.09 -25.93 17.77
CA ILE A 19 31.82 -26.00 16.33
C ILE A 19 31.98 -24.60 15.71
N ALA A 20 32.72 -24.51 14.62
CA ALA A 20 32.91 -23.26 13.89
C ALA A 20 31.57 -22.63 13.47
N GLY A 21 31.37 -21.35 13.73
CA GLY A 21 30.17 -20.59 13.37
C GLY A 21 29.07 -20.53 14.43
N VAL A 22 29.15 -21.32 15.52
CA VAL A 22 28.18 -21.26 16.62
C VAL A 22 28.48 -20.07 17.53
N GLY A 23 27.48 -19.21 17.78
CA GLY A 23 27.59 -18.05 18.67
C GLY A 23 28.10 -16.76 18.02
N LEU A 24 28.39 -16.76 16.72
CA LEU A 24 28.71 -15.54 15.97
C LEU A 24 27.41 -14.83 15.54
N PRO A 25 27.21 -13.54 15.85
CA PRO A 25 26.04 -12.79 15.39
C PRO A 25 25.94 -12.74 13.87
N GLN A 26 24.84 -13.24 13.31
CA GLN A 26 24.61 -13.19 11.87
C GLN A 26 24.30 -11.74 11.43
N THR A 27 25.06 -11.25 10.44
CA THR A 27 24.80 -9.95 9.83
C THR A 27 24.05 -10.12 8.51
N LEU A 28 23.02 -9.31 8.32
CA LEU A 28 22.20 -9.24 7.11
C LEU A 28 22.52 -7.92 6.39
N SER A 29 22.83 -7.97 5.10
CA SER A 29 23.00 -6.77 4.27
C SER A 29 22.10 -6.82 3.05
N LEU A 30 21.50 -5.68 2.70
CA LEU A 30 20.66 -5.52 1.53
C LEU A 30 21.30 -4.52 0.58
N ASN A 31 21.60 -4.96 -0.64
CA ASN A 31 22.14 -4.11 -1.69
C ASN A 31 21.52 -4.53 -3.03
N ASN A 32 20.95 -3.57 -3.76
CA ASN A 32 20.37 -3.79 -5.09
C ASN A 32 19.46 -5.03 -5.15
N GLY A 33 18.57 -5.20 -4.17
CA GLY A 33 17.62 -6.32 -4.10
C GLY A 33 18.25 -7.67 -3.76
N ILE A 34 19.53 -7.75 -3.41
CA ILE A 34 20.17 -8.98 -2.93
C ILE A 34 20.32 -8.88 -1.42
N LEU A 35 19.67 -9.79 -0.70
CA LEU A 35 19.89 -10.03 0.72
C LEU A 35 21.08 -10.99 0.88
N SER A 36 22.16 -10.52 1.49
CA SER A 36 23.36 -11.33 1.75
C SER A 36 23.48 -11.70 3.23
N LEU A 37 23.87 -12.95 3.47
CA LEU A 37 24.11 -13.51 4.80
C LEU A 37 25.62 -13.59 5.06
N SER A 38 26.11 -13.03 6.17
CA SER A 38 27.49 -13.22 6.63
C SER A 38 27.85 -14.69 6.88
N HIS A 39 29.14 -14.97 7.10
CA HIS A 39 29.64 -16.33 7.42
C HIS A 39 29.38 -17.39 6.35
N GLY A 40 29.29 -16.98 5.08
CA GLY A 40 29.04 -17.91 3.97
C GLY A 40 27.60 -18.44 3.93
N GLY A 41 26.65 -17.78 4.61
CA GLY A 41 25.24 -18.18 4.60
C GLY A 41 24.54 -18.04 3.25
N GLY A 42 25.21 -17.45 2.25
CA GLY A 42 24.69 -17.30 0.89
C GLY A 42 23.93 -16.00 0.66
N ASN A 43 23.15 -15.97 -0.42
CA ASN A 43 22.37 -14.80 -0.82
C ASN A 43 20.98 -15.20 -1.33
N VAL A 44 20.03 -14.26 -1.20
CA VAL A 44 18.69 -14.35 -1.76
C VAL A 44 18.47 -13.16 -2.67
N THR A 45 18.11 -13.42 -3.93
CA THR A 45 17.64 -12.36 -4.83
C THR A 45 16.17 -12.08 -4.51
N LEU A 46 15.89 -10.87 -4.04
CA LEU A 46 14.53 -10.42 -3.77
C LEU A 46 13.88 -9.92 -5.06
N PRO A 47 12.58 -10.18 -5.27
CA PRO A 47 11.86 -9.57 -6.37
C PRO A 47 11.88 -8.04 -6.19
N GLN A 48 12.53 -7.34 -7.11
CA GLN A 48 12.48 -5.88 -7.15
C GLN A 48 11.14 -5.46 -7.75
N ALA A 49 10.17 -5.17 -6.87
CA ALA A 49 9.04 -4.35 -7.30
C ALA A 49 9.58 -2.94 -7.56
N ASN A 50 9.58 -2.51 -8.82
CA ASN A 50 9.86 -1.12 -9.16
C ASN A 50 8.71 -0.24 -8.64
N PHE A 51 8.80 0.20 -7.38
CA PHE A 51 7.90 1.22 -6.84
C PHE A 51 8.09 2.58 -7.54
N SER A 52 9.16 2.74 -8.33
CA SER A 52 9.41 3.91 -9.19
C SER A 52 8.45 4.03 -10.37
N GLU A 53 7.55 3.07 -10.58
CA GLU A 53 6.57 3.05 -11.67
C GLU A 53 5.15 3.44 -11.20
N ILE A 54 5.03 4.11 -10.06
CA ILE A 54 3.74 4.62 -9.58
C ILE A 54 3.37 5.90 -10.34
N VAL A 55 2.20 5.88 -10.97
CA VAL A 55 1.58 7.03 -11.64
C VAL A 55 0.44 7.55 -10.79
N LYS A 56 0.38 8.88 -10.59
CA LYS A 56 -0.74 9.57 -9.95
C LYS A 56 -1.42 10.48 -10.96
N ILE A 57 -2.74 10.34 -11.11
CA ILE A 57 -3.54 11.12 -12.06
C ILE A 57 -4.67 11.82 -11.30
N PRO A 58 -4.81 13.15 -11.39
CA PRO A 58 -5.94 13.85 -10.80
C PRO A 58 -7.24 13.49 -11.50
N LEU A 59 -8.33 13.49 -10.74
CA LEU A 59 -9.68 13.23 -11.24
C LEU A 59 -10.47 14.53 -11.36
N ASN A 60 -11.62 14.49 -12.04
CA ASN A 60 -12.50 15.63 -12.21
C ASN A 60 -13.84 15.40 -11.49
N SER A 61 -14.46 16.45 -10.96
CA SER A 61 -15.86 16.34 -10.51
C SER A 61 -16.78 16.05 -11.71
N ALA A 62 -17.75 15.15 -11.54
CA ALA A 62 -18.83 14.97 -12.52
C ALA A 62 -19.85 16.12 -12.48
N HIS A 63 -19.98 16.79 -11.32
CA HIS A 63 -20.90 17.91 -11.10
C HIS A 63 -20.26 18.96 -10.19
N PRO A 64 -19.45 19.89 -10.70
CA PRO A 64 -18.61 20.79 -9.88
C PRO A 64 -19.35 21.62 -8.81
N THR A 65 -20.64 21.91 -9.02
CA THR A 65 -21.46 22.68 -8.04
C THR A 65 -22.01 21.81 -6.91
N SER A 66 -22.10 20.50 -7.15
CA SER A 66 -22.85 19.57 -6.30
C SER A 66 -22.00 18.42 -5.78
N VAL A 67 -20.82 18.21 -6.37
CA VAL A 67 -19.77 17.29 -5.94
C VAL A 67 -18.46 18.08 -5.92
N PHE A 68 -17.94 18.32 -4.73
CA PHE A 68 -16.79 19.20 -4.49
C PHE A 68 -15.90 18.59 -3.41
N SER A 69 -14.68 19.05 -3.22
CA SER A 69 -13.69 18.44 -2.34
C SER A 69 -12.96 19.49 -1.52
N SER A 70 -13.65 20.04 -0.53
CA SER A 70 -13.11 21.07 0.34
C SER A 70 -12.81 20.56 1.75
N GLY A 71 -11.86 21.24 2.41
CA GLY A 71 -11.56 20.99 3.82
C GLY A 71 -12.64 21.48 4.79
N SER A 72 -13.57 22.32 4.32
CA SER A 72 -14.65 22.92 5.10
C SER A 72 -15.96 22.93 4.31
N ALA A 73 -17.09 22.68 4.97
CA ALA A 73 -18.40 22.55 4.35
C ALA A 73 -18.87 23.78 3.54
N GLY A 74 -18.30 24.96 3.78
CA GLY A 74 -18.67 26.20 3.08
C GLY A 74 -17.94 26.44 1.75
N GLU A 75 -16.78 25.81 1.53
CA GLU A 75 -16.02 25.95 0.30
C GLU A 75 -16.48 24.90 -0.72
N ARG A 76 -16.78 25.30 -1.96
CA ARG A 76 -17.30 24.42 -3.01
C ARG A 76 -16.33 24.32 -4.19
N THR A 77 -15.10 23.94 -3.88
CA THR A 77 -14.00 23.81 -4.85
C THR A 77 -13.64 22.35 -5.08
N TRP A 78 -13.16 22.03 -6.27
CA TRP A 78 -12.58 20.74 -6.58
C TRP A 78 -11.05 20.81 -6.44
N HIS A 79 -10.46 19.76 -5.88
CA HIS A 79 -9.04 19.68 -5.55
C HIS A 79 -8.45 18.35 -6.03
N ASP A 80 -7.58 18.47 -7.01
CA ASP A 80 -6.83 17.39 -7.65
C ASP A 80 -5.93 16.60 -6.68
N PHE A 81 -5.52 17.21 -5.57
CA PHE A 81 -4.72 16.54 -4.55
C PHE A 81 -5.54 15.67 -3.58
N ARG A 82 -6.87 15.84 -3.56
CA ARG A 82 -7.83 15.06 -2.74
C ARG A 82 -8.51 13.95 -3.53
N ASN A 83 -8.55 14.05 -4.85
CA ASN A 83 -9.24 13.11 -5.72
C ASN A 83 -8.32 12.70 -6.87
N TYR A 84 -7.80 11.48 -6.79
CA TYR A 84 -6.76 11.01 -7.70
C TYR A 84 -6.82 9.50 -7.86
N MET A 85 -6.39 9.03 -9.02
CA MET A 85 -6.04 7.65 -9.27
C MET A 85 -4.55 7.46 -9.03
N ILE A 86 -4.17 6.37 -8.37
CA ILE A 86 -2.76 5.96 -8.22
C ILE A 86 -2.62 4.50 -8.59
N PHE A 87 -1.66 4.16 -9.44
CA PHE A 87 -1.43 2.78 -9.87
C PHE A 87 0.02 2.57 -10.27
N ASN A 88 0.49 1.34 -10.17
CA ASN A 88 1.76 0.91 -10.73
C ASN A 88 1.57 0.63 -12.23
N LYS A 89 2.30 1.33 -13.11
CA LYS A 89 2.14 1.16 -14.56
C LYS A 89 2.63 -0.20 -15.10
N THR A 90 3.51 -0.91 -14.39
CA THR A 90 3.98 -2.25 -14.77
C THR A 90 2.93 -3.31 -14.49
N THR A 91 2.29 -3.25 -13.32
CA THR A 91 1.37 -4.29 -12.85
C THR A 91 -0.09 -3.94 -13.10
N GLY A 92 -0.40 -2.66 -13.31
CA GLY A 92 -1.76 -2.16 -13.42
C GLY A 92 -2.53 -2.09 -12.10
N GLN A 93 -1.91 -2.49 -10.98
CA GLN A 93 -2.54 -2.48 -9.66
C GLN A 93 -2.54 -1.08 -9.06
N GLY A 94 -3.67 -0.68 -8.47
CA GLY A 94 -3.80 0.63 -7.85
C GLY A 94 -5.09 0.83 -7.07
N PHE A 95 -5.37 2.08 -6.76
CA PHE A 95 -6.64 2.52 -6.21
C PHE A 95 -7.02 3.90 -6.74
N ILE A 96 -8.31 4.20 -6.69
CA ILE A 96 -8.86 5.54 -6.85
C ILE A 96 -9.15 6.08 -5.47
N HIS A 97 -8.47 7.15 -5.08
CA HIS A 97 -8.78 7.92 -3.88
C HIS A 97 -9.81 8.99 -4.20
N ILE A 98 -10.87 9.05 -3.41
CA ILE A 98 -11.87 10.09 -3.47
C ILE A 98 -12.10 10.67 -2.08
N ASP A 99 -12.15 12.00 -2.01
CA ASP A 99 -12.46 12.79 -0.83
C ASP A 99 -13.33 13.95 -1.30
N PHE A 100 -14.64 13.81 -1.11
CA PHE A 100 -15.64 14.70 -1.69
C PHE A 100 -16.82 14.92 -0.74
N TRP A 101 -17.55 16.00 -1.00
CA TRP A 101 -18.84 16.36 -0.44
C TRP A 101 -19.89 16.29 -1.53
N THR A 102 -21.14 16.05 -1.12
CA THR A 102 -22.30 16.20 -2.02
C THR A 102 -23.34 17.16 -1.48
N THR A 103 -24.09 17.84 -2.35
CA THR A 103 -25.24 18.67 -1.98
C THR A 103 -26.57 17.94 -2.00
N GLY A 104 -26.67 16.83 -2.74
CA GLY A 104 -27.91 16.09 -2.96
C GLY A 104 -27.69 14.59 -2.90
N SER A 105 -28.75 13.84 -2.58
CA SER A 105 -28.73 12.37 -2.48
C SER A 105 -29.06 11.65 -3.78
N THR A 106 -29.49 12.36 -4.82
CA THR A 106 -29.85 11.80 -6.13
C THR A 106 -28.69 11.75 -7.12
N ILE A 107 -27.54 12.33 -6.74
CA ILE A 107 -26.36 12.41 -7.60
C ILE A 107 -25.65 11.07 -7.57
N MET A 108 -25.79 10.31 -8.65
CA MET A 108 -25.15 9.00 -8.78
C MET A 108 -23.79 9.09 -9.45
N ALA A 109 -23.59 9.99 -10.42
CA ALA A 109 -22.29 10.22 -11.05
C ALA A 109 -21.49 11.23 -10.22
N LEU A 110 -20.35 10.83 -9.68
CA LEU A 110 -19.62 11.63 -8.70
C LEU A 110 -18.35 12.24 -9.28
N VAL A 111 -17.51 11.40 -9.86
CA VAL A 111 -16.14 11.75 -10.25
C VAL A 111 -15.84 11.13 -11.61
N ASN A 112 -15.08 11.82 -12.45
CA ASN A 112 -14.65 11.37 -13.76
C ASN A 112 -13.13 11.17 -13.82
N ILE A 113 -12.72 10.03 -14.36
CA ILE A 113 -11.37 9.71 -14.81
C ILE A 113 -11.08 10.48 -16.11
N PRO A 114 -10.00 11.27 -16.20
CA PRO A 114 -9.66 12.00 -17.41
C PRO A 114 -9.30 11.04 -18.56
N ASN A 115 -9.45 11.50 -19.80
CA ASN A 115 -9.17 10.69 -21.00
C ASN A 115 -7.73 10.17 -21.08
N SER A 116 -6.78 10.87 -20.45
CA SER A 116 -5.36 10.48 -20.37
C SER A 116 -5.10 9.30 -19.46
N ALA A 117 -6.03 8.93 -18.59
CA ALA A 117 -5.89 7.82 -17.66
C ALA A 117 -6.50 6.53 -18.24
N PRO A 118 -5.93 5.37 -17.88
CA PRO A 118 -6.52 4.08 -18.22
C PRO A 118 -7.81 3.86 -17.42
N THR A 119 -8.65 2.95 -17.90
CA THR A 119 -9.93 2.60 -17.29
C THR A 119 -9.87 1.25 -16.58
N PRO A 120 -10.67 1.00 -15.53
CA PRO A 120 -10.68 -0.27 -14.81
C PRO A 120 -11.02 -1.48 -15.68
N LYS A 121 -10.41 -2.63 -15.40
CA LYS A 121 -10.65 -3.89 -16.11
C LYS A 121 -11.82 -4.71 -15.57
N GLU A 122 -12.34 -4.30 -14.43
CA GLU A 122 -13.40 -4.98 -13.70
C GLU A 122 -14.24 -3.97 -12.91
N LEU A 123 -15.42 -4.41 -12.48
CA LEU A 123 -16.19 -3.66 -11.49
C LEU A 123 -15.43 -3.68 -10.17
N SER A 124 -15.37 -2.52 -9.52
CA SER A 124 -14.88 -2.41 -8.16
C SER A 124 -15.78 -1.49 -7.36
N GLU A 125 -16.04 -1.88 -6.12
CA GLU A 125 -16.95 -1.20 -5.21
C GLU A 125 -16.35 -1.12 -3.82
N THR A 126 -16.66 -0.05 -3.09
CA THR A 126 -16.24 0.15 -1.70
C THR A 126 -17.36 0.81 -0.91
N PRO A 127 -17.67 0.32 0.30
CA PRO A 127 -18.63 0.98 1.17
C PRO A 127 -18.09 2.32 1.65
N LEU A 128 -18.95 3.34 1.65
CA LEU A 128 -18.66 4.67 2.17
C LEU A 128 -19.00 4.80 3.65
N ASN A 129 -19.98 4.03 4.14
CA ASN A 129 -20.30 3.89 5.55
C ASN A 129 -20.96 2.53 5.83
N ASN A 130 -21.01 2.15 7.10
CA ASN A 130 -21.55 0.85 7.53
C ASN A 130 -23.08 0.86 7.72
N ASP A 131 -23.72 2.03 7.72
CA ASP A 131 -25.08 2.17 8.26
C ASP A 131 -26.17 2.38 7.19
N ASP A 132 -25.82 2.75 5.94
CA ASP A 132 -26.80 3.26 4.97
C ASP A 132 -26.77 2.61 3.58
N ASN A 133 -26.06 1.50 3.41
CA ASN A 133 -25.80 0.90 2.09
C ASN A 133 -25.23 1.93 1.09
N SER A 134 -24.48 2.92 1.60
CA SER A 134 -23.82 3.91 0.75
C SER A 134 -22.51 3.34 0.26
N THR A 135 -22.37 3.26 -1.05
CA THR A 135 -21.20 2.71 -1.72
C THR A 135 -20.74 3.65 -2.80
N VAL A 136 -19.49 3.45 -3.21
CA VAL A 136 -18.93 4.01 -4.44
C VAL A 136 -18.41 2.88 -5.27
N TRP A 137 -18.63 2.96 -6.58
CA TRP A 137 -18.20 1.93 -7.49
C TRP A 137 -17.75 2.52 -8.82
N ILE A 138 -16.99 1.74 -9.55
CA ILE A 138 -16.66 2.01 -10.94
C ILE A 138 -16.84 0.72 -11.74
N GLU A 139 -17.56 0.84 -12.86
CA GLU A 139 -17.78 -0.27 -13.78
C GLU A 139 -16.54 -0.54 -14.63
N LYS A 140 -16.43 -1.78 -15.15
CA LYS A 140 -15.41 -2.13 -16.14
C LYS A 140 -15.47 -1.17 -17.33
N GLY A 141 -14.32 -0.60 -17.69
CA GLY A 141 -14.17 0.31 -18.83
C GLY A 141 -14.79 1.70 -18.63
N SER A 142 -15.43 1.96 -17.49
CA SER A 142 -16.04 3.26 -17.21
C SER A 142 -14.97 4.31 -16.92
N ARG A 143 -15.33 5.56 -17.23
CA ARG A 143 -14.60 6.76 -16.78
C ARG A 143 -15.33 7.50 -15.67
N THR A 144 -16.52 7.05 -15.29
CA THR A 144 -17.31 7.67 -14.23
C THR A 144 -17.32 6.75 -13.02
N ILE A 145 -16.94 7.32 -11.88
CA ILE A 145 -17.13 6.75 -10.57
C ILE A 145 -18.55 7.13 -10.14
N TYR A 146 -19.33 6.10 -9.82
CA TYR A 146 -20.67 6.24 -9.32
C TYR A 146 -20.71 6.05 -7.81
N GLY A 147 -21.79 6.49 -7.18
CA GLY A 147 -22.02 6.22 -5.77
C GLY A 147 -23.43 6.51 -5.33
N ARG A 148 -23.74 6.14 -4.09
CA ARG A 148 -25.01 6.44 -3.41
C ARG A 148 -24.79 7.38 -2.22
N PRO A 149 -24.42 8.65 -2.45
CA PRO A 149 -24.15 9.58 -1.38
C PRO A 149 -25.44 10.07 -0.70
N ARG A 150 -25.28 10.63 0.50
CA ARG A 150 -26.30 11.43 1.18
C ARG A 150 -25.98 12.91 1.05
N ALA A 151 -27.03 13.71 0.93
CA ALA A 151 -26.92 15.15 0.84
C ALA A 151 -26.15 15.74 2.03
N ASN A 152 -25.33 16.74 1.76
CA ASN A 152 -24.58 17.54 2.75
C ASN A 152 -23.65 16.71 3.65
N LYS A 153 -23.06 15.64 3.10
CA LYS A 153 -22.12 14.78 3.81
C LYS A 153 -20.80 14.65 3.03
N ARG A 154 -19.71 14.52 3.78
CA ARG A 154 -18.36 14.23 3.26
C ARG A 154 -18.12 12.73 3.25
N TYR A 155 -17.44 12.27 2.22
CA TYR A 155 -17.07 10.88 2.00
C TYR A 155 -15.60 10.78 1.62
N ILE A 156 -14.91 9.78 2.16
CA ILE A 156 -13.53 9.47 1.85
C ILE A 156 -13.44 7.96 1.64
N ALA A 157 -12.92 7.54 0.49
CA ALA A 157 -12.75 6.13 0.19
C ALA A 157 -11.60 5.88 -0.79
N ASN A 158 -11.09 4.66 -0.74
CA ASN A 158 -10.21 4.11 -1.77
C ASN A 158 -10.96 2.98 -2.47
N ILE A 159 -11.13 3.09 -3.78
CA ILE A 159 -11.69 2.02 -4.61
C ILE A 159 -10.50 1.26 -5.22
N PRO A 160 -10.25 -0.01 -4.85
CA PRO A 160 -9.16 -0.78 -5.45
C PRO A 160 -9.43 -0.97 -6.95
N ILE A 161 -8.42 -0.90 -7.79
CA ILE A 161 -8.58 -1.06 -9.22
C ILE A 161 -7.43 -1.84 -9.85
N PHE A 162 -7.76 -2.48 -10.97
CA PHE A 162 -6.80 -3.02 -11.91
C PHE A 162 -7.01 -2.34 -13.26
N VAL A 163 -5.93 -1.84 -13.86
CA VAL A 163 -5.92 -1.28 -15.21
C VAL A 163 -4.95 -2.03 -16.10
N ASP A 164 -5.00 -1.79 -17.41
CA ASP A 164 -3.97 -2.32 -18.29
C ASP A 164 -2.61 -1.68 -17.97
N PRO A 165 -1.54 -2.49 -17.85
CA PRO A 165 -0.19 -1.96 -17.74
C PRO A 165 0.14 -1.05 -18.91
N SER A 166 0.62 0.16 -18.63
CA SER A 166 1.15 1.06 -19.65
C SER A 166 2.65 0.86 -19.73
N ARG A 167 3.10 0.14 -20.77
CA ARG A 167 4.53 0.00 -21.09
C ARG A 167 5.14 1.34 -21.48
#